data_AF-A0A523Z5K3-F1
#
_entry.id   AF-A0A523Z5K3-F1
#
_cell.length_a   1.000
_cell.length_b   1.000
_cell.length_c   1.000
_cell.angle_alpha   90.00
_cell.angle_beta   90.00
_cell.angle_gamma   90.00
#
_symmetry.space_group_name_H-M   'P 1'
#
loop_
_entity.id
_entity.type
_entity.pdbx_description
1 polymer ?
#
loop_
_entity_poly.entity_id
_entity_poly.type
_entity_poly.pdbx_seq_one_letter_code
_entity_poly.pdbx_strand_id
1 'polypeptide(L)'
;IGTCTGIYVLLFCQARHIPTEKLKLILHTERDSKTRMISKIAIEILLPPKFPEKYREHLIRVAGECSVKKHLENPPLFDIYTKIVSIQP
;
A
#
# COMPACT_ATOMS: atom_id res chain seq x y z
N ILE A 1 3.18 2.06 1.84
CA ILE A 1 2.08 1.69 0.91
C ILE A 1 2.19 0.22 0.51
N GLY A 2 3.25 -0.17 -0.22
CA GLY A 2 3.43 -1.55 -0.71
C GLY A 2 3.21 -2.64 0.35
N THR A 3 3.83 -2.51 1.54
CA THR A 3 3.63 -3.47 2.65
C THR A 3 2.19 -3.55 3.14
N CYS A 4 1.51 -2.41 3.30
CA CYS A 4 0.11 -2.37 3.76
C CYS A 4 -0.81 -3.06 2.73
N THR A 5 -0.62 -2.76 1.45
CA THR A 5 -1.33 -3.44 0.36
C THR A 5 -1.02 -4.94 0.33
N GLY A 6 0.24 -5.32 0.50
CA GLY A 6 0.68 -6.72 0.54
C GLY A 6 0.03 -7.51 1.67
N ILE A 7 -0.10 -6.93 2.87
CA ILE A 7 -0.81 -7.56 4.00
C ILE A 7 -2.28 -7.80 3.65
N TYR A 8 -2.96 -6.82 3.05
CA TYR A 8 -4.37 -6.96 2.67
C TYR A 8 -4.57 -8.06 1.63
N VAL A 9 -3.69 -8.11 0.62
CA VAL A 9 -3.66 -9.17 -0.40
C VAL A 9 -3.40 -10.55 0.23
N LEU A 10 -2.43 -10.65 1.14
CA LEU A 10 -2.11 -11.88 1.86
C LEU A 10 -3.31 -12.39 2.67
N LEU A 11 -3.94 -11.52 3.46
CA LEU A 11 -5.11 -11.88 4.27
C LEU A 11 -6.29 -12.31 3.41
N PHE A 12 -6.52 -11.65 2.27
CA PHE A 12 -7.55 -12.05 1.31
C PHE A 12 -7.34 -13.47 0.77
N CYS A 13 -6.10 -13.80 0.40
CA CYS A 13 -5.72 -15.11 -0.10
C CYS A 13 -5.85 -16.18 0.99
N GLN A 14 -5.34 -15.92 2.20
CA GLN A 14 -5.42 -16.85 3.33
C GLN A 14 -6.87 -17.18 3.71
N ALA A 15 -7.75 -16.18 3.78
CA ALA A 15 -9.18 -16.39 4.07
C ALA A 15 -9.91 -17.27 3.04
N ARG A 16 -9.31 -17.45 1.84
CA ARG A 16 -9.86 -18.24 0.74
C ARG A 16 -9.04 -19.48 0.42
N HIS A 17 -8.05 -19.80 1.26
CA HIS A 17 -7.11 -20.91 1.06
C HIS A 17 -6.42 -20.85 -0.32
N ILE A 18 -6.13 -19.64 -0.79
CA ILE A 18 -5.39 -19.42 -2.05
C ILE A 18 -3.89 -19.48 -1.72
N PRO A 19 -3.12 -20.39 -2.38
CA PRO A 19 -1.67 -20.45 -2.21
C PRO A 19 -1.02 -19.12 -2.62
N THR A 20 -0.09 -18.62 -1.81
CA THR A 20 0.57 -17.31 -2.02
C THR A 20 2.01 -17.44 -2.52
N GLU A 21 2.49 -18.66 -2.71
CA GLU A 21 3.81 -18.93 -3.25
C GLU A 21 3.91 -18.30 -4.64
N LYS A 22 5.00 -17.55 -4.86
CA LYS A 22 5.28 -16.81 -6.11
C LYS A 22 4.34 -15.63 -6.40
N LEU A 23 3.40 -15.31 -5.51
CA LEU A 23 2.68 -14.03 -5.60
C LEU A 23 3.66 -12.90 -5.25
N LYS A 24 3.72 -11.87 -6.10
CA LYS A 24 4.59 -10.70 -5.86
C LYS A 24 3.80 -9.41 -6.00
N LEU A 25 4.21 -8.41 -5.23
CA LEU A 25 3.71 -7.05 -5.35
C LEU A 25 4.89 -6.15 -5.70
N ILE A 26 4.77 -5.39 -6.79
CA ILE A 26 5.75 -4.40 -7.22
C ILE A 26 5.12 -3.02 -7.08
N LEU A 27 5.80 -2.15 -6.34
CA LEU A 27 5.40 -0.76 -6.15
C LEU A 27 6.24 0.11 -7.08
N HIS A 28 5.62 0.68 -8.10
CA HIS A 28 6.24 1.66 -8.99
C HIS A 28 5.84 3.07 -8.56
N THR A 29 6.74 4.02 -8.71
CA THR A 29 6.48 5.43 -8.38
C THR A 29 7.00 6.34 -9.48
N GLU A 30 6.17 7.29 -9.90
CA GLU A 30 6.55 8.37 -10.82
C GLU A 30 6.71 9.64 -10.00
N ARG A 31 7.76 10.43 -10.28
CA ARG A 31 8.01 11.72 -9.62
C ARG A 31 7.68 12.85 -10.58
N ASP A 32 7.00 13.86 -10.06
CA ASP A 32 6.84 15.13 -10.75
C ASP A 32 8.16 15.90 -10.74
N SER A 33 8.65 16.33 -11.90
CA SER A 33 9.95 16.98 -12.01
C SER A 33 9.98 18.40 -11.44
N LYS A 34 8.82 19.09 -11.38
CA LYS A 34 8.71 20.47 -10.91
C LYS A 34 8.57 20.54 -9.39
N THR A 35 7.65 19.77 -8.83
CA THR A 35 7.37 19.72 -7.39
C THR A 35 8.29 18.77 -6.65
N ARG A 36 8.98 17.86 -7.36
CA ARG A 36 9.83 16.79 -6.83
C ARG A 36 9.08 15.74 -5.99
N MET A 37 7.76 15.86 -5.91
CA MET A 37 6.88 14.94 -5.18
C MET A 37 6.52 13.73 -6.04
N ILE A 38 6.03 12.67 -5.41
CA ILE A 38 5.48 11.52 -6.13
C ILE A 38 4.14 11.95 -6.76
N SER A 39 4.02 11.84 -8.09
CA SER A 39 2.80 12.17 -8.83
C SER A 39 1.89 10.96 -9.02
N LYS A 40 2.47 9.76 -9.07
CA LYS A 40 1.73 8.52 -9.28
C LYS A 40 2.41 7.34 -8.59
N ILE A 41 1.58 6.47 -8.04
CA ILE A 41 1.98 5.21 -7.43
C ILE A 41 1.19 4.11 -8.14
N ALA A 42 1.89 3.17 -8.76
CA ALA A 42 1.28 2.01 -9.37
C ALA A 42 1.63 0.76 -8.57
N ILE A 43 0.63 -0.07 -8.32
CA ILE A 43 0.80 -1.35 -7.63
C ILE A 43 0.53 -2.45 -8.65
N GLU A 44 1.57 -3.18 -9.01
CA GLU A 44 1.49 -4.33 -9.89
C GLU A 44 1.49 -5.61 -9.05
N ILE A 45 0.48 -6.45 -9.23
CA ILE A 45 0.36 -7.73 -8.52
C ILE A 45 0.63 -8.84 -9.53
N LEU A 46 1.76 -9.51 -9.40
CA LEU A 46 2.12 -10.65 -10.22
C LEU A 46 1.50 -11.91 -9.62
N LEU A 47 0.61 -12.52 -10.39
CA LEU A 47 -0.12 -13.73 -9.99
C LEU A 47 0.57 -14.98 -10.52
N PRO A 48 0.59 -16.09 -9.74
CA PRO A 48 1.03 -17.36 -10.27
C PRO A 48 0.06 -17.86 -11.37
N PRO A 49 0.51 -18.66 -12.35
CA PRO A 49 -0.34 -19.13 -13.46
C PRO A 49 -1.62 -19.85 -13.03
N LYS A 50 -1.61 -20.48 -11.86
CA LYS A 50 -2.75 -21.22 -11.29
C LYS A 50 -3.66 -20.36 -10.39
N PHE A 51 -3.48 -19.04 -10.36
CA PHE A 51 -4.32 -18.17 -9.54
C PHE A 51 -5.78 -18.19 -10.04
N PRO A 52 -6.79 -18.38 -9.17
CA PRO A 52 -8.19 -18.49 -9.61
C PRO A 52 -8.69 -17.20 -10.27
N GLU A 53 -9.15 -17.30 -11.51
CA GLU A 53 -9.57 -16.14 -12.32
C GLU A 53 -10.69 -15.33 -11.66
N LYS A 54 -11.67 -16.02 -11.05
CA LYS A 54 -12.80 -15.40 -10.34
C LYS A 54 -12.40 -14.41 -9.23
N TYR A 55 -11.16 -14.45 -8.74
CA TYR A 55 -10.68 -13.57 -7.66
C TYR A 55 -9.81 -12.42 -8.14
N ARG A 56 -9.46 -12.31 -9.43
CA ARG A 56 -8.55 -11.26 -9.93
C ARG A 56 -9.09 -9.86 -9.66
N GLU A 57 -10.34 -9.60 -10.02
CA GLU A 57 -11.01 -8.31 -9.77
C GLU A 57 -11.17 -8.00 -8.26
N HIS A 58 -11.51 -9.02 -7.47
CA HIS A 58 -11.61 -8.86 -6.01
C HIS A 58 -10.26 -8.51 -5.38
N LEU A 59 -9.17 -9.06 -5.92
CA LEU A 59 -7.82 -8.78 -5.43
C LEU A 59 -7.41 -7.33 -5.70
N ILE A 60 -7.73 -6.81 -6.90
CA ILE A 60 -7.51 -5.40 -7.26
C ILE A 60 -8.24 -4.49 -6.27
N ARG A 61 -9.52 -4.79 -6.00
CA ARG A 61 -10.31 -4.01 -5.03
C ARG A 61 -9.67 -4.03 -3.65
N VAL A 62 -9.33 -5.21 -3.12
CA VAL A 62 -8.70 -5.32 -1.79
C VAL A 62 -7.37 -4.56 -1.73
N ALA A 63 -6.58 -4.60 -2.80
CA ALA A 63 -5.32 -3.89 -2.87
C ALA A 63 -5.50 -2.35 -2.83
N GLY A 64 -6.62 -1.85 -3.37
CA GLY A 64 -7.00 -0.44 -3.36
C GLY A 64 -7.60 0.08 -2.04
N GLU A 65 -7.90 -0.80 -1.09
CA GLU A 65 -8.58 -0.47 0.17
C GLU A 65 -7.64 -0.38 1.39
N CYS A 66 -6.32 -0.46 1.16
CA CYS A 66 -5.35 -0.48 2.26
C CYS A 66 -5.37 0.84 3.06
N SER A 67 -5.25 0.75 4.39
CA SER A 67 -5.40 1.91 5.27
C SER A 67 -4.43 3.05 4.98
N VAL A 68 -3.21 2.73 4.54
CA VAL A 68 -2.23 3.76 4.17
C VAL A 68 -2.70 4.57 2.97
N LYS A 69 -3.27 3.93 1.93
CA LYS A 69 -3.82 4.65 0.77
C LYS A 69 -5.01 5.53 1.19
N LYS A 70 -5.90 5.03 2.06
CA LYS A 70 -7.03 5.82 2.58
C LYS A 70 -6.60 7.09 3.29
N HIS A 71 -5.51 7.05 4.06
CA HIS A 71 -4.91 8.24 4.69
C HIS A 71 -4.26 9.19 3.67
N LEU A 72 -3.88 8.73 2.48
CA LEU A 72 -3.38 9.64 1.43
C LEU A 72 -4.53 10.33 0.70
N GLU A 73 -5.65 9.62 0.50
CA GLU A 73 -6.87 10.18 -0.11
C GLU A 73 -7.58 11.15 0.85
N ASN A 74 -7.47 10.90 2.15
CA ASN A 74 -7.99 11.75 3.22
C ASN A 74 -6.83 12.11 4.17
N PRO A 75 -5.94 13.03 3.77
CA PRO A 75 -4.74 13.35 4.55
C PRO A 75 -5.11 13.88 5.94
N PRO A 76 -4.46 13.37 7.00
CA PRO A 76 -4.65 13.92 8.34
C PRO A 76 -4.07 15.35 8.40
N LEU A 77 -4.55 16.11 9.38
CA LEU A 77 -3.90 17.36 9.74
C LEU A 77 -2.56 17.05 10.41
N PHE A 78 -1.52 17.77 10.00
CA PHE A 78 -0.22 17.71 10.65
C PHE A 78 -0.18 18.79 11.74
N ASP A 79 -0.07 18.37 12.99
CA ASP A 79 0.26 19.27 14.10
C ASP A 79 1.78 19.24 14.33
N ILE A 80 2.45 20.32 13.97
CA ILE A 80 3.92 20.44 14.01
C ILE A 80 4.27 21.52 15.03
N TYR A 81 4.98 21.14 16.09
CA TYR A 81 5.37 22.05 17.15
C TYR A 81 6.79 21.77 17.64
N THR A 82 7.39 22.77 18.29
CA THR A 82 8.72 22.67 18.93
C THR A 82 8.61 23.03 20.40
N LYS A 83 9.43 22.40 21.25
CA LYS A 83 9.56 22.74 22.67
C LYS A 83 11.03 22.88 23.04
N ILE A 84 11.35 23.89 23.84
CA ILE A 84 12.67 24.01 24.46
C ILE A 84 12.71 23.06 25.67
N VAL A 85 13.70 22.18 25.72
CA VAL A 85 13.93 21.32 26.89
C VAL A 85 14.87 22.05 27.84
N SER A 86 14.43 22.33 29.06
CA SER A 86 15.31 22.83 30.13
C SER A 86 16.14 21.69 30.70
N ILE A 87 17.47 21.81 30.66
CA ILE A 87 18.37 20.93 31.41
C ILE A 87 18.35 21.43 32.86
N GLN A 88 17.75 20.67 33.77
CA GLN A 88 17.90 20.92 35.20
C GLN A 88 19.31 20.51 35.66
N PRO A 89 19.96 21.31 36.52
CA PRO A 89 21.33 21.08 36.97
C PRO A 89 21.50 19.80 37.79
#